data_AF-A0A8J4UHA7-F1
#
_entry.id   AF-A0A8J4UHA7-F1
#
_cell.length_a   1.000
_cell.length_b   1.000
_cell.length_c   1.000
_cell.angle_alpha   90.00
_cell.angle_beta   90.00
_cell.angle_gamma   90.00
#
_symmetry.space_group_name_H-M   'P 1'
#
loop_
_entity.id
_entity.type
_entity.pdbx_description
1 polymer ?
#
loop_
_entity_poly.entity_id
_entity_poly.type
_entity_poly.pdbx_seq_one_letter_code
_entity_poly.pdbx_strand_id
1 'polypeptide(L)'
;FIRKVYLTLMVQLLITVGIICAFLYWNALKIWVIRSSWFAYAMMGTTLALVIVLSCCGDVRRKVPLNFFFLGLFTVAEGLLLGSVTVYFNAEAVLWAVGATALVSFSLSLFAMQSKWDFTTVSGTLWVLCWTLLSFGILCAIMRSQYLYIVYASLGTLVFSI
;
A
#
# COMPACT_ATOMS: atom_id res chain seq x y z
N PHE A 1 -12.48 7.01 17.96
CA PHE A 1 -12.32 7.58 16.61
C PHE A 1 -11.18 6.89 15.85
N ILE A 2 -9.95 6.95 16.37
CA ILE A 2 -8.72 6.37 15.79
C ILE A 2 -8.89 4.90 15.35
N ARG A 3 -9.37 4.01 16.22
CA ARG A 3 -9.61 2.58 15.89
C ARG A 3 -10.50 2.36 14.65
N LYS A 4 -11.54 3.18 14.46
CA LYS A 4 -12.46 3.04 13.31
C LYS A 4 -11.77 3.41 11.99
N VAL A 5 -10.89 4.40 12.01
CA VAL A 5 -10.13 4.84 10.82
C VAL A 5 -9.13 3.77 10.39
N TYR A 6 -8.34 3.23 11.34
CA TYR A 6 -7.38 2.17 11.04
C TYR A 6 -8.03 0.87 10.57
N LEU A 7 -9.19 0.51 11.15
CA LEU A 7 -9.94 -0.65 10.67
C LEU A 7 -10.43 -0.46 9.23
N THR A 8 -10.85 0.76 8.87
CA THR A 8 -11.22 1.10 7.49
C THR A 8 -10.03 0.95 6.53
N LEU A 9 -8.84 1.44 6.93
CA LEU A 9 -7.61 1.31 6.14
C LEU A 9 -7.22 -0.17 5.91
N MET A 10 -7.34 -1.01 6.94
CA MET A 10 -7.06 -2.44 6.81
C MET A 10 -8.00 -3.14 5.81
N VAL A 11 -9.29 -2.79 5.82
CA VAL A 11 -10.25 -3.30 4.85
C VAL A 11 -9.90 -2.84 3.43
N GLN A 12 -9.51 -1.57 3.27
CA GLN A 12 -9.08 -1.04 1.97
C GLN A 12 -7.86 -1.77 1.41
N LEU A 13 -6.84 -2.00 2.24
CA LEU A 13 -5.67 -2.79 1.87
C LEU A 13 -6.05 -4.22 1.47
N LEU A 14 -6.95 -4.87 2.20
CA LEU A 14 -7.38 -6.22 1.87
C LEU A 14 -8.08 -6.26 0.49
N ILE A 15 -8.91 -5.25 0.20
CA ILE A 15 -9.56 -5.11 -1.11
C ILE A 15 -8.53 -4.92 -2.22
N THR A 16 -7.52 -4.05 -2.04
CA THR A 16 -6.50 -3.83 -3.08
C THR A 16 -5.66 -5.07 -3.33
N VAL A 17 -5.23 -5.78 -2.27
CA VAL A 17 -4.52 -7.07 -2.41
C VAL A 17 -5.39 -8.09 -3.13
N GLY A 18 -6.68 -8.19 -2.77
CA GLY A 18 -7.62 -9.09 -3.44
C GLY A 18 -7.74 -8.81 -4.94
N ILE A 19 -7.84 -7.53 -5.34
CA ILE A 19 -7.88 -7.13 -6.75
C ILE A 19 -6.56 -7.51 -7.46
N ILE A 20 -5.40 -7.19 -6.86
CA ILE A 20 -4.09 -7.52 -7.45
C ILE A 20 -3.95 -9.03 -7.64
N CYS A 21 -4.31 -9.84 -6.64
CA CYS A 21 -4.31 -11.29 -6.75
C CYS A 21 -5.23 -11.77 -7.88
N ALA A 22 -6.41 -11.18 -8.06
CA ALA A 22 -7.29 -11.53 -9.17
C ALA A 22 -6.63 -11.28 -10.55
N PHE A 23 -5.90 -10.17 -10.72
CA PHE A 23 -5.15 -9.90 -11.96
C PHE A 23 -3.94 -10.83 -12.16
N LEU A 24 -3.29 -11.25 -11.07
CA LEU A 24 -2.15 -12.15 -11.13
C LEU A 24 -2.54 -13.59 -11.47
N TYR A 25 -3.60 -14.13 -10.86
CA TYR A 25 -4.01 -15.52 -11.03
C TYR A 25 -4.95 -15.74 -12.22
N TRP A 26 -5.72 -14.73 -12.64
CA TRP A 26 -6.68 -14.88 -13.73
C TRP A 26 -6.10 -14.50 -15.09
N ASN A 27 -5.63 -15.50 -15.82
CA ASN A 27 -4.99 -15.33 -17.14
C ASN A 27 -5.86 -14.56 -18.16
N ALA A 28 -7.19 -14.75 -18.13
CA ALA A 28 -8.10 -14.04 -19.03
C ALA A 28 -8.11 -12.52 -18.77
N LEU A 29 -8.13 -12.09 -17.50
CA LEU A 29 -8.02 -10.68 -17.13
C LEU A 29 -6.66 -10.09 -17.53
N LYS A 30 -5.59 -10.87 -17.34
CA LYS A 30 -4.24 -10.49 -17.74
C LYS A 30 -4.15 -10.17 -19.24
N ILE A 31 -4.66 -11.08 -20.08
CA ILE A 31 -4.65 -10.90 -21.54
C ILE A 31 -5.55 -9.72 -21.96
N TRP A 32 -6.70 -9.57 -21.31
CA TRP A 32 -7.62 -8.47 -21.59
C TRP A 32 -6.99 -7.10 -21.30
N VAL A 33 -6.30 -6.95 -20.16
CA VAL A 33 -5.58 -5.70 -19.81
C VAL A 33 -4.49 -5.37 -20.81
N ILE A 34 -3.67 -6.35 -21.20
CA ILE A 34 -2.59 -6.14 -22.17
C ILE A 34 -3.16 -5.68 -23.51
N ARG A 35 -4.29 -6.25 -23.94
CA ARG A 35 -4.98 -5.86 -25.17
C ARG A 35 -5.64 -4.48 -25.05
N SER A 36 -6.10 -4.11 -23.85
CA SER A 36 -6.80 -2.87 -23.56
C SER A 36 -5.92 -1.92 -22.76
N SER A 37 -4.79 -1.50 -23.31
CA SER A 37 -3.86 -0.58 -22.62
C SER A 37 -4.53 0.74 -22.20
N TRP A 38 -5.57 1.17 -22.91
CA TRP A 38 -6.39 2.34 -22.57
C TRP A 38 -7.04 2.23 -21.18
N PHE A 39 -7.33 1.02 -20.71
CA PHE A 39 -7.88 0.78 -19.38
C PHE A 39 -6.94 1.29 -18.29
N ALA A 40 -5.64 0.98 -18.36
CA ALA A 40 -4.67 1.43 -17.37
C ALA A 40 -4.57 2.97 -17.32
N TYR A 41 -4.54 3.63 -18.49
CA TYR A 41 -4.52 5.09 -18.57
C TYR A 41 -5.82 5.74 -18.04
N ALA A 42 -6.98 5.14 -18.34
CA ALA A 42 -8.26 5.61 -17.83
C ALA A 42 -8.35 5.48 -16.29
N MET A 43 -7.89 4.37 -15.73
CA MET A 43 -7.81 4.20 -14.29
C MET A 43 -6.84 5.20 -13.66
N MET A 44 -5.73 5.53 -14.34
CA MET A 44 -4.77 6.54 -13.87
C MET A 44 -5.37 7.95 -13.82
N GLY A 45 -6.13 8.34 -14.85
CA GLY A 45 -6.88 9.59 -14.84
C GLY A 45 -7.93 9.62 -13.72
N THR A 46 -8.61 8.49 -13.50
CA THR A 46 -9.65 8.36 -12.47
C THR A 46 -9.08 8.46 -11.06
N THR A 47 -7.97 7.78 -10.77
CA THR A 47 -7.31 7.86 -9.45
C THR A 47 -6.79 9.26 -9.17
N LEU A 48 -6.16 9.91 -10.16
CA LEU A 48 -5.71 11.31 -10.02
C LEU A 48 -6.87 12.27 -9.77
N ALA A 49 -7.97 12.15 -10.51
CA ALA A 49 -9.16 12.97 -10.30
C ALA A 49 -9.74 12.78 -8.89
N LEU A 50 -9.82 11.53 -8.41
CA LEU A 50 -10.30 11.23 -7.06
C LEU A 50 -9.39 11.81 -5.98
N VAL A 51 -8.07 11.75 -6.16
CA VAL A 51 -7.10 12.38 -5.24
C VAL A 51 -7.29 13.89 -5.20
N ILE A 52 -7.44 14.54 -6.36
CA ILE A 52 -7.67 15.99 -6.44
C ILE A 52 -8.97 16.37 -5.74
N VAL A 53 -10.07 15.66 -6.00
CA VAL A 53 -11.37 15.91 -5.35
C VAL A 53 -11.27 15.71 -3.83
N LEU A 54 -10.63 14.64 -3.37
CA LEU A 54 -10.47 14.37 -1.94
C LEU A 54 -9.53 15.35 -1.23
N SER A 55 -8.58 15.95 -1.96
CA SER A 55 -7.62 16.94 -1.43
C SER A 55 -8.21 18.35 -1.42
N CYS A 56 -8.80 18.80 -2.53
CA CYS A 56 -9.35 20.14 -2.70
C CYS A 56 -10.72 20.33 -2.04
N CYS A 57 -11.55 19.29 -1.97
CA CYS A 57 -12.89 19.37 -1.36
C CYS A 57 -12.89 18.75 0.04
N GLY A 58 -12.44 19.52 1.03
CA GLY A 58 -12.47 19.11 2.45
C GLY A 58 -13.89 18.80 2.97
N ASP A 59 -14.92 19.41 2.38
CA ASP A 59 -16.32 19.16 2.74
C ASP A 59 -16.81 17.75 2.37
N VAL A 60 -16.30 17.18 1.27
CA VAL A 60 -16.61 15.80 0.85
C VAL A 60 -15.95 14.80 1.80
N ARG A 61 -14.75 15.13 2.30
CA ARG A 61 -14.03 14.33 3.31
C ARG A 61 -14.73 14.32 4.67
N ARG A 62 -15.46 15.39 5.01
CA ARG A 62 -16.07 15.59 6.35
C ARG A 62 -17.53 15.16 6.44
N LYS A 63 -18.25 15.02 5.32
CA LYS A 63 -19.64 14.54 5.30
C LYS A 63 -19.73 13.02 5.31
N VAL A 64 -20.20 12.45 6.42
CA VAL A 64 -20.62 11.05 6.52
C VAL A 64 -22.03 10.94 5.92
N PRO A 65 -22.33 9.98 5.03
CA PRO A 65 -21.55 8.79 4.65
C PRO A 65 -20.69 8.93 3.38
N LEU A 66 -20.77 10.05 2.66
CA LEU A 66 -20.12 10.26 1.35
C LEU A 66 -18.60 10.00 1.37
N ASN A 67 -17.91 10.33 2.46
CA ASN A 67 -16.47 10.07 2.60
C ASN A 67 -16.11 8.58 2.40
N PHE A 68 -16.89 7.64 2.97
CA PHE A 68 -16.62 6.21 2.83
C PHE A 68 -16.83 5.72 1.40
N PHE A 69 -17.82 6.27 0.70
CA PHE A 69 -18.09 5.92 -0.70
C PHE A 69 -16.97 6.39 -1.62
N PHE A 70 -16.54 7.65 -1.49
CA PHE A 70 -15.43 8.19 -2.29
C PHE A 70 -14.10 7.50 -2.00
N LEU A 71 -13.83 7.21 -0.72
CA LEU A 71 -12.65 6.45 -0.32
C LEU A 71 -12.68 5.03 -0.87
N GLY A 72 -13.82 4.34 -0.81
CA GLY A 72 -13.97 3.00 -1.39
C GLY A 72 -13.81 3.00 -2.90
N LEU A 73 -14.40 3.98 -3.59
CA LEU A 73 -14.24 4.14 -5.04
C LEU A 73 -12.78 4.39 -5.41
N PHE A 74 -12.08 5.23 -4.64
CA PHE A 74 -10.64 5.44 -4.79
C PHE A 74 -9.85 4.14 -4.60
N THR A 75 -10.13 3.38 -3.54
CA THR A 75 -9.48 2.08 -3.27
C THR A 75 -9.67 1.09 -4.41
N VAL A 76 -10.89 0.97 -4.95
CA VAL A 76 -11.15 0.08 -6.09
C VAL A 76 -10.44 0.57 -7.34
N ALA A 77 -10.50 1.88 -7.63
CA ALA A 77 -9.84 2.44 -8.80
C ALA A 77 -8.31 2.28 -8.74
N GLU A 78 -7.72 2.51 -7.59
CA GLU A 78 -6.29 2.31 -7.33
C GLU A 78 -5.92 0.82 -7.40
N GLY A 79 -6.72 -0.07 -6.82
CA GLY A 79 -6.51 -1.51 -6.91
C GLY A 79 -6.55 -2.04 -8.35
N LEU A 80 -7.47 -1.54 -9.17
CA LEU A 80 -7.56 -1.87 -10.60
C LEU A 80 -6.37 -1.32 -11.40
N LEU A 81 -5.92 -0.10 -11.08
CA LEU A 81 -4.72 0.47 -11.68
C LEU A 81 -3.48 -0.36 -11.33
N LEU A 82 -3.25 -0.63 -10.04
CA LEU A 82 -2.13 -1.45 -9.59
C LEU A 82 -2.20 -2.85 -10.18
N GLY A 83 -3.37 -3.50 -10.15
CA GLY A 83 -3.60 -4.80 -10.78
C GLY A 83 -3.22 -4.79 -12.27
N SER A 84 -3.62 -3.76 -13.02
CA SER A 84 -3.26 -3.63 -14.44
C SER A 84 -1.75 -3.47 -14.67
N VAL A 85 -1.06 -2.76 -13.78
CA VAL A 85 0.40 -2.56 -13.87
C VAL A 85 1.15 -3.84 -13.50
N THR A 86 0.66 -4.62 -12.53
CA THR A 86 1.31 -5.85 -12.08
C THR A 86 1.39 -6.92 -13.16
N VAL A 87 0.54 -6.85 -14.19
CA VAL A 87 0.58 -7.73 -15.38
C VAL A 87 1.90 -7.62 -16.15
N TYR A 88 2.58 -6.46 -16.09
CA TYR A 88 3.86 -6.21 -16.74
C TYR A 88 5.08 -6.63 -15.89
N PHE A 89 4.86 -7.02 -14.63
CA PHE A 89 5.90 -7.45 -13.70
C PHE A 89 5.80 -8.95 -13.38
N ASN A 90 6.87 -9.50 -12.81
CA ASN A 90 6.86 -10.90 -12.35
C ASN A 90 5.95 -11.07 -11.14
N ALA A 91 4.98 -12.00 -11.25
CA ALA A 91 3.95 -12.23 -10.24
C ALA A 91 4.54 -12.53 -8.84
N GLU A 92 5.61 -13.32 -8.77
CA GLU A 92 6.27 -13.66 -7.51
C GLU A 92 6.86 -12.43 -6.83
N ALA A 93 7.58 -11.59 -7.57
CA ALA A 93 8.18 -10.37 -7.03
C ALA A 93 7.12 -9.38 -6.53
N VAL A 94 6.01 -9.25 -7.26
CA VAL A 94 4.87 -8.41 -6.86
C VAL A 94 4.23 -8.93 -5.58
N LEU A 95 4.01 -10.24 -5.47
CA LEU A 95 3.37 -10.85 -4.30
C LEU A 95 4.22 -10.65 -3.03
N TRP A 96 5.54 -10.82 -3.13
CA TRP A 96 6.45 -10.52 -2.03
C TRP A 96 6.38 -9.06 -1.61
N ALA A 97 6.44 -8.13 -2.57
CA ALA A 97 6.37 -6.70 -2.29
C ALA A 97 5.04 -6.31 -1.60
N VAL A 98 3.91 -6.77 -2.13
CA VAL A 98 2.58 -6.53 -1.54
C VAL A 98 2.48 -7.15 -0.15
N GLY A 99 2.99 -8.36 0.06
CA GLY A 99 3.03 -9.03 1.36
C GLY A 99 3.85 -8.25 2.40
N ALA A 100 5.00 -7.72 2.02
CA ALA A 100 5.82 -6.89 2.90
C ALA A 100 5.11 -5.57 3.26
N THR A 101 4.53 -4.86 2.28
CA THR A 101 3.76 -3.64 2.54
C THR A 101 2.54 -3.89 3.43
N ALA A 102 1.84 -5.01 3.23
CA ALA A 102 0.73 -5.43 4.07
C ALA A 102 1.17 -5.72 5.51
N LEU A 103 2.33 -6.37 5.69
CA LEU A 103 2.87 -6.66 7.02
C LEU A 103 3.24 -5.36 7.75
N VAL A 104 3.96 -4.44 7.11
CA VAL A 104 4.34 -3.15 7.71
C VAL A 104 3.11 -2.34 8.11
N SER A 105 2.14 -2.21 7.21
CA SER A 105 0.90 -1.48 7.48
C SER A 105 0.05 -2.13 8.57
N PHE A 106 0.02 -3.46 8.65
CA PHE A 106 -0.64 -4.19 9.72
C PHE A 106 0.05 -3.97 11.07
N SER A 107 1.38 -4.09 11.14
CA SER A 107 2.15 -3.82 12.37
C SER A 107 1.94 -2.39 12.87
N LEU A 108 1.94 -1.41 11.97
CA LEU A 108 1.63 -0.01 12.28
C LEU A 108 0.20 0.17 12.80
N SER A 109 -0.76 -0.50 12.17
CA SER A 109 -2.16 -0.44 12.58
C SER A 109 -2.38 -1.06 13.95
N LEU A 110 -1.75 -2.21 14.24
CA LEU A 110 -1.78 -2.83 15.57
C LEU A 110 -1.14 -1.92 16.63
N PHE A 111 0.02 -1.34 16.34
CA PHE A 111 0.71 -0.43 17.25
C PHE A 111 -0.13 0.83 17.54
N ALA A 112 -0.71 1.44 16.50
CA ALA A 112 -1.57 2.61 16.63
C ALA A 112 -2.87 2.31 17.42
N MET A 113 -3.33 1.05 17.45
CA MET A 113 -4.46 0.63 18.29
C MET A 113 -4.08 0.38 19.75
N GLN A 114 -2.82 0.02 20.03
CA GLN A 114 -2.32 -0.30 21.38
C GLN A 114 -1.71 0.91 22.11
N SER A 115 -1.26 1.94 21.40
CA SER A 115 -0.69 3.15 22.01
C SER A 115 -1.75 3.91 22.82
N LYS A 116 -1.75 3.65 24.14
CA LYS A 116 -2.16 4.61 25.18
C LYS A 116 -1.01 5.55 25.56
N TRP A 117 0.18 5.34 25.00
CA TRP A 117 1.42 6.06 25.31
C TRP A 117 1.67 7.11 24.25
N ASP A 118 1.78 8.36 24.68
CA ASP A 118 1.99 9.52 23.82
C ASP A 118 3.14 9.30 22.83
N PHE A 119 2.86 9.60 21.57
CA PHE A 119 3.86 9.71 20.53
C PHE A 119 4.82 10.85 20.90
N THR A 120 5.89 10.54 21.63
CA THR A 120 7.11 11.31 21.42
C THR A 120 7.48 11.07 19.97
N THR A 121 7.36 12.10 19.14
CA THR A 121 7.44 12.08 17.66
C THR A 121 8.65 11.29 17.13
N VAL A 122 9.74 11.23 17.91
CA VAL A 122 10.95 10.45 17.63
C VAL A 122 10.75 8.94 17.80
N SER A 123 10.13 8.49 18.90
CA SER A 123 9.98 7.05 19.22
C SER A 123 8.99 6.35 18.27
N GLY A 124 7.91 7.03 17.89
CA GLY A 124 6.97 6.51 16.88
C GLY A 124 7.61 6.37 15.50
N THR A 125 8.45 7.34 15.10
CA THR A 125 9.14 7.32 13.80
C THR A 125 10.19 6.21 13.74
N LEU A 126 10.98 6.01 14.81
CA LEU A 126 11.94 4.90 14.90
C LEU A 126 11.24 3.53 14.83
N TRP A 127 10.06 3.38 15.43
CA TRP A 127 9.29 2.13 15.36
C TRP A 127 8.79 1.82 13.93
N VAL A 128 8.29 2.85 13.22
CA VAL A 128 7.88 2.73 11.81
C VAL A 128 9.08 2.33 10.94
N LEU A 129 10.21 3.00 11.11
CA LEU A 129 11.44 2.74 10.36
C LEU A 129 11.97 1.34 10.61
N CYS A 130 11.94 0.86 11.85
CA CYS A 130 12.41 -0.47 12.22
C CYS A 130 11.54 -1.59 11.59
N TRP A 131 10.21 -1.48 11.64
CA TRP A 131 9.32 -2.45 10.98
C TRP A 131 9.44 -2.40 9.45
N THR A 132 9.64 -1.21 8.89
CA THR A 132 9.88 -1.04 7.45
C THR A 132 11.20 -1.70 7.05
N LEU A 133 12.29 -1.47 7.78
CA LEU A 133 13.56 -2.18 7.60
C LEU A 133 13.39 -3.69 7.72
N LEU A 134 12.72 -4.19 8.76
CA LEU A 134 12.51 -5.61 8.94
C LEU A 134 11.81 -6.25 7.73
N SER A 135 10.75 -5.62 7.21
CA SER A 135 10.06 -6.11 6.02
C SER A 135 10.93 -6.07 4.75
N PHE A 136 11.73 -5.02 4.58
CA PHE A 136 12.65 -4.89 3.45
C PHE A 136 13.82 -5.87 3.56
N GLY A 137 14.26 -6.19 4.77
CA GLY A 137 15.24 -7.24 5.06
C GLY A 137 14.74 -8.62 4.67
N ILE A 138 13.47 -8.94 4.94
CA ILE A 138 12.82 -10.18 4.48
C ILE A 138 12.81 -10.24 2.94
N LEU A 139 12.46 -9.13 2.27
CA LEU A 139 12.51 -9.06 0.81
C LEU A 139 13.93 -9.24 0.25
N CYS A 140 14.94 -8.62 0.86
CA CYS A 140 16.34 -8.74 0.47
C CYS A 140 16.89 -10.16 0.66
N ALA A 141 16.48 -10.85 1.74
CA ALA A 141 16.88 -12.23 2.01
C ALA A 141 16.40 -13.19 0.90
N ILE A 142 15.26 -12.89 0.28
CA ILE A 142 14.65 -13.71 -0.77
C ILE A 142 15.19 -13.33 -2.16
N MET A 143 15.30 -12.02 -2.47
CA MET A 143 15.73 -11.57 -3.81
C MET A 143 17.25 -11.62 -4.06
N ARG A 144 18.06 -12.06 -3.08
CA ARG A 144 19.50 -12.38 -3.15
C ARG A 144 20.31 -11.56 -4.17
N SER A 145 20.11 -10.23 -4.14
CA SER A 145 20.79 -9.28 -5.02
C SER A 145 21.78 -8.44 -4.21
N GLN A 146 23.00 -8.31 -4.74
CA GLN A 146 24.11 -7.63 -4.05
C GLN A 146 23.83 -6.14 -3.82
N TYR A 147 23.16 -5.48 -4.77
CA TYR A 147 22.82 -4.05 -4.66
C TYR A 147 21.75 -3.79 -3.57
N LEU A 148 20.76 -4.67 -3.46
CA LEU A 148 19.72 -4.57 -2.42
C LEU A 148 20.30 -4.74 -1.01
N TYR A 149 21.29 -5.62 -0.86
CA TYR A 149 21.96 -5.85 0.42
C TYR A 149 22.74 -4.62 0.89
N ILE A 150 23.43 -3.93 -0.02
CA ILE A 150 24.21 -2.72 0.29
C ILE A 150 23.27 -1.58 0.71
N VAL A 151 22.15 -1.39 0.00
CA VAL A 151 21.14 -0.38 0.33
C VAL A 151 20.43 -0.70 1.65
N TYR A 152 20.13 -1.97 1.90
CA TYR A 152 19.55 -2.40 3.17
C TYR A 152 20.50 -2.15 4.35
N ALA A 153 21.78 -2.51 4.19
CA ALA A 153 22.79 -2.28 5.21
C ALA A 153 23.01 -0.79 5.50
N SER A 154 22.99 0.08 4.48
CA SER A 154 23.13 1.52 4.68
C SER A 154 21.92 2.15 5.39
N LEU A 155 20.70 1.75 5.01
CA LEU A 155 19.47 2.19 5.69
C LEU A 155 19.40 1.70 7.14
N GLY A 156 19.78 0.44 7.39
CA GLY A 156 19.83 -0.12 8.74
C GLY A 156 20.83 0.62 9.63
N THR A 157 22.03 0.87 9.11
CA THR A 157 23.07 1.63 9.83
C THR A 157 22.61 3.05 10.14
N LEU A 158 21.98 3.73 9.19
CA LEU A 158 21.40 5.06 9.40
C LEU A 158 20.38 5.05 10.54
N VAL A 159 19.41 4.12 10.53
CA VAL A 159 18.35 4.07 11.55
C VAL A 159 18.87 3.72 12.93
N PHE A 160 19.88 2.85 13.05
CA PHE A 160 20.50 2.54 14.36
C PHE A 160 21.49 3.60 14.84
N SER A 161 21.82 4.59 14.00
CA SER A 161 22.71 5.71 14.36
C SER A 161 21.98 6.96 14.86
N ILE A 162 20.65 7.02 14.69
CA ILE A 162 19.76 8.10 15.16
C ILE A 162 19.21 7.78 16.55
#